data_AF-A0A9J7KRN0-F1
#
_entry.id   AF-A0A9J7KRN0-F1
#
_cell.length_a   1.000
_cell.length_b   1.000
_cell.length_c   1.000
_cell.angle_alpha   90.00
_cell.angle_beta   90.00
_cell.angle_gamma   90.00
#
_symmetry.space_group_name_H-M   'P 1'
#
loop_
_entity.id
_entity.type
_entity.pdbx_description
1 polymer ?
#
loop_
_entity_poly.entity_id
_entity_poly.type
_entity_poly.pdbx_seq_one_letter_code
_entity_poly.pdbx_strand_id
1 'polypeptide(L)'
;MFTCVREVLAQVTRGELECNCPVPCSMTKYSTSVSYAGWPNKLTEEHISTAYGIDPAYMAENGVVFSVYYEELNYQKIRQLKAMDGGQLASNIGGMMGLFIGASVLSLLEVWEYLWQRVKGLLRRSRRPPVDDDKSAAYDLEKGTAFNNTAFNK
;
A
#
# COMPACT_ATOMS: atom_id res chain seq x y z
N MET A 1 -1.66 -9.70 -49.50
CA MET A 1 -0.35 -9.58 -48.82
C MET A 1 -0.49 -9.46 -47.30
N PHE A 2 -1.42 -10.15 -46.64
CA PHE A 2 -1.63 -10.09 -45.17
C PHE A 2 -1.94 -11.46 -44.53
N THR A 3 -1.77 -12.57 -45.26
CA THR A 3 -2.18 -13.91 -44.82
C THR A 3 -1.37 -14.41 -43.62
N CYS A 4 -0.04 -14.19 -43.63
CA CYS A 4 0.85 -14.60 -42.53
C CYS A 4 0.52 -13.90 -41.20
N VAL A 5 0.24 -12.59 -41.21
CA VAL A 5 -0.02 -11.82 -39.98
C VAL A 5 -1.38 -12.17 -39.36
N ARG A 6 -2.40 -12.42 -40.18
CA ARG A 6 -3.75 -12.75 -39.68
C ARG A 6 -3.79 -14.06 -38.91
N GLU A 7 -3.05 -15.07 -39.36
CA GLU A 7 -3.00 -16.37 -38.70
C GLU A 7 -2.31 -16.27 -37.34
N VAL A 8 -1.15 -15.61 -37.27
CA VAL A 8 -0.42 -15.42 -36.00
C VAL A 8 -1.20 -14.55 -35.02
N LEU A 9 -1.81 -13.46 -35.49
CA LEU A 9 -2.64 -12.60 -34.63
C LEU A 9 -3.86 -13.34 -34.08
N ALA A 10 -4.47 -14.23 -34.88
CA ALA A 10 -5.58 -15.05 -34.42
C ALA A 10 -5.16 -16.03 -33.31
N GLN A 11 -3.93 -16.56 -33.37
CA GLN A 11 -3.37 -17.41 -32.31
C GLN A 11 -3.09 -16.59 -31.03
N VAL A 12 -2.57 -15.37 -31.15
CA VAL A 12 -2.38 -14.45 -29.99
C VAL A 12 -3.71 -14.08 -29.35
N THR A 13 -4.72 -13.75 -30.16
CA THR A 13 -6.07 -13.38 -29.67
C THR A 13 -6.79 -14.57 -29.00
N ARG A 14 -6.52 -15.79 -29.46
CA ARG A 14 -7.03 -17.03 -28.86
C ARG A 14 -6.24 -17.49 -27.63
N GLY A 15 -5.12 -16.85 -27.31
CA GLY A 15 -4.26 -17.23 -26.18
C GLY A 15 -3.45 -18.50 -26.42
N GLU A 16 -3.28 -18.93 -27.69
CA GLU A 16 -2.44 -20.08 -28.06
C GLU A 16 -0.94 -19.74 -27.99
N LEU A 17 -0.59 -18.45 -28.06
CA LEU A 17 0.76 -17.93 -27.83
C LEU A 17 0.84 -17.28 -26.44
N GLU A 18 1.78 -17.72 -25.61
CA GLU A 18 2.00 -17.13 -24.28
C GLU A 18 2.50 -15.68 -24.40
N CYS A 19 1.77 -14.76 -23.79
CA CYS A 19 2.16 -13.36 -23.63
C CYS A 19 2.17 -13.03 -22.14
N ASN A 20 3.36 -12.79 -21.58
CA ASN A 20 3.48 -12.39 -20.18
C ASN A 20 3.20 -10.89 -20.05
N CYS A 21 1.93 -10.55 -19.83
CA CYS A 21 1.45 -9.19 -19.63
C CYS A 21 0.95 -9.00 -18.19
N PRO A 22 1.84 -8.70 -17.23
CA PRO A 22 1.42 -8.41 -15.86
C PRO A 22 0.57 -7.13 -15.82
N VAL A 23 -0.39 -7.08 -14.90
CA VAL A 23 -1.19 -5.88 -14.70
C VAL A 23 -0.32 -4.73 -14.17
N PRO A 24 -0.43 -3.51 -14.73
CA PRO A 24 0.38 -2.39 -14.28
C PRO A 24 -0.08 -1.87 -12.91
N CYS A 25 0.85 -1.42 -12.07
CA CYS A 25 0.55 -0.84 -10.76
C CYS A 25 -0.16 0.52 -10.84
N SER A 26 -0.06 1.21 -11.98
CA SER A 26 -0.70 2.50 -12.22
C SER A 26 -1.41 2.46 -13.56
N MET A 27 -2.73 2.66 -13.52
CA MET A 27 -3.58 2.72 -14.70
C MET A 27 -4.64 3.79 -14.49
N THR A 28 -4.88 4.59 -15.53
CA THR A 28 -6.01 5.52 -15.58
C THR A 28 -7.04 4.94 -16.53
N LYS A 29 -8.26 4.72 -16.05
CA LYS A 29 -9.40 4.24 -16.83
C LYS A 29 -10.45 5.33 -16.91
N TYR A 30 -10.92 5.62 -18.12
CA TYR A 30 -12.03 6.53 -18.38
C TYR A 30 -13.31 5.71 -18.59
N SER A 31 -14.36 5.98 -17.81
CA SER A 31 -15.68 5.41 -18.06
C SER A 31 -16.37 6.26 -19.13
N THR A 32 -16.85 5.63 -20.20
CA THR A 32 -17.48 6.32 -21.33
C THR A 32 -18.96 6.00 -21.39
N SER A 33 -19.80 7.04 -21.47
CA SER A 33 -21.24 6.92 -21.78
C SER A 33 -21.50 7.63 -23.11
N VAL A 34 -22.23 6.99 -24.01
CA VAL A 34 -22.50 7.53 -25.36
C VAL A 34 -23.97 7.89 -25.47
N SER A 35 -24.24 9.12 -25.92
CA SER A 35 -25.56 9.60 -26.26
C SER A 35 -25.62 10.01 -27.73
N TYR A 36 -26.77 9.77 -28.37
CA TYR A 36 -26.99 10.05 -29.78
C TYR A 36 -28.11 11.08 -29.95
N ALA A 37 -27.91 12.01 -30.86
CA ALA A 37 -28.91 12.97 -31.28
C ALA A 37 -28.86 13.12 -32.81
N GLY A 38 -30.01 13.34 -33.43
CA GLY A 38 -30.09 13.63 -34.86
C GLY A 38 -29.45 14.98 -35.17
N TRP A 39 -28.56 15.01 -36.15
CA TRP A 39 -27.93 16.22 -36.67
C TRP A 39 -27.82 16.12 -38.20
N PRO A 40 -28.05 17.21 -38.96
CA PRO A 40 -28.47 18.53 -38.53
C PRO A 40 -29.97 18.60 -38.17
N ASN A 41 -30.38 19.63 -37.41
CA ASN A 41 -31.80 19.91 -37.19
C ASN A 41 -32.41 20.49 -38.48
N LYS A 42 -33.62 20.06 -38.85
CA LYS A 42 -34.35 20.50 -40.06
C LYS A 42 -34.48 22.03 -40.17
N LEU A 43 -34.59 22.72 -39.03
CA LEU A 43 -34.67 24.19 -38.99
C LEU A 43 -33.33 24.89 -39.29
N THR A 44 -32.22 24.21 -39.10
CA THR A 44 -30.86 24.76 -39.27
C THR A 44 -30.13 24.19 -40.48
N GLU A 45 -30.71 23.19 -41.13
CA GLU A 45 -30.13 22.45 -42.24
C GLU A 45 -29.79 23.35 -43.44
N GLU A 46 -30.67 24.29 -43.80
CA GLU A 46 -30.43 25.25 -44.89
C GLU A 46 -29.28 26.24 -44.59
N HIS A 47 -29.21 26.73 -43.35
CA HIS A 47 -28.14 27.62 -42.92
C HIS A 47 -26.78 26.90 -42.88
N ILE A 48 -26.76 25.67 -42.36
CA ILE A 48 -25.55 24.86 -42.25
C ILE A 48 -25.07 24.41 -43.63
N SER A 49 -25.96 23.93 -44.50
CA SER A 49 -25.63 23.55 -45.88
C SER A 49 -25.05 24.71 -46.67
N THR A 50 -25.63 25.92 -46.54
CA THR A 50 -25.11 27.13 -47.20
C THR A 50 -23.75 27.55 -46.64
N ALA A 51 -23.55 27.44 -45.32
CA ALA A 51 -22.29 27.81 -44.67
C ALA A 51 -21.12 26.89 -45.05
N TYR A 52 -21.38 25.58 -45.19
CA TYR A 52 -20.37 24.58 -45.56
C TYR A 52 -20.30 24.32 -47.07
N GLY A 53 -21.27 24.80 -47.86
CA GLY A 53 -21.35 24.58 -49.30
C GLY A 53 -21.62 23.13 -49.68
N ILE A 54 -22.32 22.37 -48.83
CA ILE A 54 -22.58 20.93 -48.99
C ILE A 54 -24.09 20.71 -49.05
N ASP A 55 -24.51 19.80 -49.92
CA ASP A 55 -25.92 19.42 -50.04
C ASP A 55 -26.48 18.86 -48.73
N PRO A 56 -27.69 19.29 -48.30
CA PRO A 56 -28.29 18.85 -47.05
C PRO A 56 -28.49 17.32 -46.96
N ALA A 57 -28.89 16.67 -48.05
CA ALA A 57 -29.07 15.21 -48.08
C ALA A 57 -27.74 14.48 -47.93
N TYR A 58 -26.68 14.99 -48.57
CA TYR A 58 -25.34 14.43 -48.40
C TYR A 58 -24.81 14.58 -46.97
N MET A 59 -25.10 15.72 -46.33
CA MET A 59 -24.70 15.99 -44.95
C MET A 59 -25.44 15.11 -43.94
N ALA A 60 -26.71 14.78 -44.20
CA ALA A 60 -27.48 13.89 -43.35
C ALA A 60 -26.96 12.44 -43.39
N GLU A 61 -26.45 11.97 -44.52
CA GLU A 61 -25.97 10.58 -44.68
C GLU A 61 -24.49 10.40 -44.28
N ASN A 62 -23.66 11.43 -44.43
CA ASN A 62 -22.21 11.34 -44.23
C ASN A 62 -21.68 12.19 -43.06
N GLY A 63 -22.50 13.09 -42.52
CA GLY A 63 -22.12 13.99 -41.43
C GLY A 63 -22.16 13.31 -40.08
N VAL A 64 -21.09 13.49 -39.30
CA VAL A 64 -21.04 13.08 -37.90
C VAL A 64 -20.49 14.20 -37.04
N VAL A 65 -21.19 14.51 -35.95
CA VAL A 65 -20.72 15.43 -34.92
C VAL A 65 -20.41 14.63 -33.67
N PHE A 66 -19.17 14.74 -33.20
CA PHE A 66 -18.69 14.03 -32.02
C PHE A 66 -18.23 15.04 -30.97
N SER A 67 -18.82 14.98 -29.78
CA SER A 67 -18.48 15.82 -28.64
C SER A 67 -18.00 14.95 -27.50
N VAL A 68 -16.77 15.17 -27.03
CA VAL A 68 -16.19 14.47 -25.89
C VAL A 68 -16.06 15.44 -24.74
N TYR A 69 -16.69 15.10 -23.62
CA TYR A 69 -16.65 15.90 -22.41
C TYR A 69 -16.65 15.00 -21.18
N TYR A 70 -16.24 15.55 -20.04
CA TYR A 70 -16.33 14.88 -18.75
C TYR A 70 -17.76 15.01 -18.21
N GLU A 71 -18.35 13.90 -17.80
CA GLU A 71 -19.69 13.89 -17.18
C GLU A 71 -19.68 14.65 -15.84
N GLU A 72 -18.63 14.46 -15.04
CA GLU A 72 -18.42 15.13 -13.77
C GLU A 72 -16.94 15.56 -13.66
N LEU A 73 -16.65 16.68 -12.98
CA LEU A 73 -15.27 17.15 -12.73
C LEU A 73 -14.58 16.43 -11.56
N ASN A 74 -15.11 15.28 -11.15
CA ASN A 74 -14.51 14.46 -10.11
C ASN A 74 -13.61 13.37 -10.73
N TYR A 75 -12.69 12.86 -9.93
CA TYR A 75 -11.86 11.73 -10.31
C TYR A 75 -11.92 10.68 -9.21
N GLN A 76 -12.09 9.42 -9.60
CA GLN A 76 -12.04 8.30 -8.68
C GLN A 76 -10.62 7.74 -8.63
N LYS A 77 -10.06 7.61 -7.42
CA LYS A 77 -8.72 7.05 -7.21
C LYS A 77 -8.80 5.76 -6.39
N ILE A 78 -8.52 4.64 -7.05
CA ILE A 78 -8.49 3.32 -6.40
C ILE A 78 -7.03 2.97 -6.10
N ARG A 79 -6.71 2.75 -4.82
CA ARG A 79 -5.38 2.33 -4.36
C ARG A 79 -5.50 1.03 -3.57
N GLN A 80 -4.72 0.03 -3.96
CA GLN A 80 -4.57 -1.18 -3.16
C GLN A 80 -3.51 -0.93 -2.09
N LEU A 81 -3.92 -1.05 -0.83
CA LEU A 81 -3.04 -0.90 0.33
C LEU A 81 -2.75 -2.28 0.93
N LYS A 82 -1.60 -2.41 1.57
CA LYS A 82 -1.23 -3.64 2.27
C LYS A 82 -2.21 -3.88 3.42
N ALA A 83 -2.80 -5.07 3.49
CA ALA A 83 -3.80 -5.41 4.51
C ALA A 83 -3.23 -5.46 5.94
N MET A 84 -1.92 -5.72 6.07
CA MET A 84 -1.25 -5.72 7.37
C MET A 84 0.18 -5.22 7.23
N ASP A 85 0.50 -4.15 7.95
CA ASP A 85 1.89 -3.71 8.08
C ASP A 85 2.66 -4.51 9.15
N GLY A 86 3.99 -4.48 9.10
CA GLY A 86 4.83 -5.11 10.13
C GLY A 86 4.51 -4.59 11.53
N GLY A 87 4.17 -3.29 11.66
CA GLY A 87 3.69 -2.73 12.91
C GLY A 87 2.37 -3.31 13.39
N GLN A 88 1.41 -3.57 12.49
CA GLN A 88 0.13 -4.20 12.84
C GLN A 88 0.29 -5.65 13.26
N LEU A 89 1.20 -6.39 12.62
CA LEU A 89 1.52 -7.76 13.04
C LEU A 89 2.09 -7.77 14.47
N ALA A 90 3.08 -6.92 14.75
CA ALA A 90 3.68 -6.81 16.08
C ALA A 90 2.66 -6.37 17.14
N SER A 91 1.79 -5.42 16.79
CA SER A 91 0.69 -4.95 17.66
C SER A 91 -0.29 -6.07 18.00
N ASN A 92 -0.69 -6.89 17.03
CA ASN A 92 -1.61 -8.00 17.27
C ASN A 92 -0.99 -9.06 18.19
N ILE A 93 0.27 -9.42 17.97
CA ILE A 93 0.99 -10.38 18.82
C ILE A 93 1.15 -9.82 20.24
N GLY A 94 1.62 -8.59 20.37
CA GLY A 94 1.80 -7.92 21.67
C GLY A 94 0.48 -7.74 22.42
N GLY A 95 -0.61 -7.41 21.72
CA GLY A 95 -1.94 -7.27 22.30
C GLY A 95 -2.48 -8.59 22.84
N MET A 96 -2.34 -9.69 22.10
CA MET A 96 -2.75 -11.01 22.58
C MET A 96 -1.88 -11.48 23.77
N MET A 97 -0.56 -11.30 23.72
CA MET A 97 0.32 -11.66 24.84
C MET A 97 0.08 -10.80 26.08
N GLY A 98 -0.15 -9.50 25.91
CA GLY A 98 -0.47 -8.58 27.00
C GLY A 98 -1.83 -8.85 27.64
N LEU A 99 -2.84 -9.22 26.84
CA LEU A 99 -4.18 -9.51 27.35
C LEU A 99 -4.28 -10.86 28.07
N PHE A 100 -3.68 -11.93 27.51
CA PHE A 100 -3.83 -13.28 28.05
C PHE A 100 -2.77 -13.66 29.09
N ILE A 101 -1.52 -13.22 28.92
CA ILE A 101 -0.40 -13.57 29.82
C ILE A 101 -0.11 -12.43 30.80
N GLY A 102 -0.58 -11.20 30.52
CA GLY A 102 -0.15 -10.00 31.25
C GLY A 102 1.31 -9.64 30.97
N ALA A 103 1.89 -10.21 29.91
CA ALA A 103 3.29 -9.99 29.56
C ALA A 103 3.46 -8.65 28.84
N SER A 104 4.50 -7.90 29.23
CA SER A 104 4.87 -6.64 28.60
C SER A 104 6.27 -6.70 28.00
N VAL A 105 6.68 -5.64 27.31
CA VAL A 105 8.06 -5.51 26.80
C VAL A 105 9.08 -5.62 27.93
N LEU A 106 8.75 -5.13 29.14
CA LEU A 106 9.63 -5.23 30.30
C LEU A 106 9.84 -6.69 30.72
N SER A 107 8.78 -7.50 30.70
CA SER A 107 8.86 -8.94 31.00
C SER A 107 9.76 -9.68 30.01
N LEU A 108 9.75 -9.29 28.73
CA LEU A 108 10.66 -9.85 27.72
C LEU A 108 12.12 -9.48 27.98
N LEU A 109 12.38 -8.23 28.36
CA LEU A 109 13.73 -7.76 28.70
C LEU A 109 14.30 -8.50 29.92
N GLU A 110 13.48 -8.75 30.94
CA GLU A 110 13.90 -9.50 32.13
C GLU A 110 14.32 -10.94 31.79
N VAL A 111 13.51 -11.65 30.99
CA VAL A 111 13.86 -13.00 30.52
C VAL A 111 15.13 -12.98 29.67
N TRP A 112 15.27 -11.97 28.80
CA TRP A 112 16.46 -11.79 27.96
C TRP A 112 17.73 -11.59 28.79
N GLU A 113 17.70 -10.70 29.79
CA GLU A 113 18.84 -10.45 30.68
C GLU A 113 19.18 -11.70 31.50
N TYR A 114 18.18 -12.40 32.03
CA TYR A 114 18.38 -13.67 32.75
C TYR A 114 19.07 -14.72 31.87
N LEU A 115 18.59 -14.92 30.64
CA LEU A 115 19.18 -15.85 29.69
C LEU A 115 20.62 -15.45 29.33
N TRP A 116 20.86 -14.15 29.08
CA TRP A 116 22.20 -13.64 28.77
C TRP A 116 23.20 -13.89 29.90
N GLN A 117 22.79 -13.66 31.14
CA GLN A 117 23.62 -13.95 32.32
C GLN A 117 23.88 -15.45 32.48
N ARG A 118 22.86 -16.29 32.27
CA ARG A 118 23.01 -17.76 32.30
C ARG A 118 23.97 -18.26 31.21
N VAL A 119 23.83 -17.77 29.97
CA VAL A 119 24.72 -18.13 28.86
C VAL A 119 26.15 -17.68 29.15
N LYS A 120 26.37 -16.44 29.63
CA LYS A 120 27.70 -15.99 30.08
C LYS A 120 28.25 -16.83 31.24
N GLY A 121 27.40 -17.24 32.18
CA GLY A 121 27.77 -18.12 33.29
C GLY A 121 28.19 -19.51 32.83
N LEU A 122 27.49 -20.09 31.84
CA LEU A 122 27.85 -21.35 31.21
C LEU A 122 29.15 -21.23 30.38
N LEU A 123 29.30 -20.15 29.63
CA LEU A 123 30.54 -19.85 28.89
C LEU A 123 31.74 -19.59 29.83
N ARG A 124 31.53 -18.93 30.99
CA ARG A 124 32.55 -18.79 32.06
C ARG A 124 32.84 -20.11 32.77
N ARG A 125 31.88 -21.02 32.90
CA ARG A 125 32.10 -22.34 33.52
C ARG A 125 33.00 -23.24 32.67
N SER A 126 33.00 -23.05 31.35
CA SER A 126 33.97 -23.67 30.44
C SER A 126 35.36 -23.00 30.44
N ARG A 127 35.53 -21.86 31.11
CA ARG A 127 36.77 -21.05 31.13
C ARG A 127 37.08 -20.43 32.51
N ARG A 128 37.22 -21.22 33.59
CA ARG A 128 37.84 -20.70 34.83
C ARG A 128 39.30 -21.19 34.98
N PRO A 129 40.30 -20.30 34.91
CA PRO A 129 41.28 -20.13 36.00
C PRO A 129 40.62 -19.36 37.18
N PRO A 130 41.22 -19.32 38.39
CA PRO A 130 40.51 -19.00 39.62
C PRO A 130 40.57 -17.49 40.02
N VAL A 131 39.55 -17.02 40.77
CA VAL A 131 39.48 -15.81 41.66
C VAL A 131 39.31 -14.42 40.97
N ASP A 132 38.62 -13.33 41.42
CA ASP A 132 38.13 -12.76 42.71
C ASP A 132 36.72 -12.08 42.58
N ASP A 133 35.98 -12.00 43.70
CA ASP A 133 34.73 -11.26 43.90
C ASP A 133 35.01 -9.93 44.65
N ASP A 134 34.90 -8.75 44.02
CA ASP A 134 35.05 -7.47 44.76
C ASP A 134 34.45 -6.19 44.11
N LYS A 135 33.29 -6.21 43.40
CA LYS A 135 32.75 -4.95 42.82
C LYS A 135 31.25 -4.68 42.89
N SER A 136 30.43 -5.60 43.38
CA SER A 136 28.97 -5.40 43.44
C SER A 136 28.47 -4.73 44.73
N ALA A 137 29.26 -4.74 45.82
CA ALA A 137 28.84 -4.13 47.09
C ALA A 137 28.92 -2.59 47.12
N ALA A 138 29.67 -1.96 46.21
CA ALA A 138 29.88 -0.51 46.22
C ALA A 138 28.78 0.29 45.49
N TYR A 139 27.97 -0.34 44.63
CA TYR A 139 26.99 0.37 43.79
C TYR A 139 25.60 0.51 44.46
N ASP A 140 25.31 -0.30 45.47
CA ASP A 140 24.01 -0.31 46.18
C ASP A 140 23.97 0.64 47.40
N LEU A 141 25.12 1.00 47.99
CA LEU A 141 25.15 1.93 49.12
C LEU A 141 24.95 3.42 48.71
N GLU A 142 25.27 3.78 47.46
CA GLU A 142 25.17 5.16 46.97
C GLU A 142 23.74 5.53 46.53
N LYS A 143 22.93 4.56 46.08
CA LYS A 143 21.55 4.82 45.63
C LYS A 143 20.50 4.77 46.74
N GLY A 144 20.82 4.18 47.90
CA GLY A 144 19.92 4.10 49.05
C GLY A 144 19.86 5.35 49.94
N THR A 145 20.81 6.28 49.80
CA THR A 145 20.93 7.46 50.67
C THR A 145 20.35 8.75 50.06
N ALA A 146 19.93 8.74 48.79
CA ALA A 146 19.39 9.92 48.10
C ALA A 146 17.85 10.05 48.16
N PHE A 147 17.15 9.13 48.82
CA PHE A 147 15.68 9.11 48.89
C PHE A 147 15.19 8.81 50.29
N ASN A 148 15.37 9.74 51.25
CA ASN A 148 14.39 9.95 52.33
C ASN A 148 14.71 11.17 53.23
N ASN A 149 13.69 12.04 53.35
CA ASN A 149 13.35 12.94 54.45
C ASN A 149 13.91 14.39 54.48
N THR A 150 13.37 15.26 53.63
CA THR A 150 13.00 16.63 54.06
C THR A 150 11.57 16.62 54.59
N ALA A 151 11.40 16.15 55.83
CA ALA A 151 10.24 16.38 56.67
C ALA A 151 10.64 16.06 58.13
N PHE A 152 11.16 17.07 58.85
CA PHE A 152 10.85 17.44 60.24
C PHE A 152 11.97 18.32 60.82
N ASN A 153 11.56 19.53 61.23
CA ASN A 153 12.21 20.49 62.14
C ASN A 153 13.52 21.19 61.72
N LYS A 154 13.34 22.37 61.11
CA LYS A 154 13.50 23.64 61.84
C LYS A 154 12.50 24.67 61.34
#